data_AF-A0A1G2I6G3-F1
#
_entry.id   AF-A0A1G2I6G3-F1
#
_cell.length_a   1.000
_cell.length_b   1.000
_cell.length_c   1.000
_cell.angle_alpha   90.00
_cell.angle_beta   90.00
_cell.angle_gamma   90.00
#
_symmetry.space_group_name_H-M   'P 1'
#
loop_
_entity.id
_entity.type
_entity.pdbx_description
1 polymer ?
#
loop_
_entity_poly.entity_id
_entity_poly.type
_entity_poly.pdbx_seq_one_letter_code
_entity_poly.pdbx_strand_id
1 'polypeptide(L)' 'MFITKCDICKKEVKDHAVKAGLGYLASAELCQNCGLPVLKFLEKNKFIRKEKSEFKEYEK' A
#
# COMPACT_ATOMS: atom_id res chain seq x y z
N MET A 1 -6.51 -5.08 19.18
CA MET A 1 -6.29 -5.17 17.72
C MET A 1 -6.48 -3.77 17.15
N PHE A 2 -5.46 -3.21 16.51
CA PHE A 2 -5.61 -1.93 15.83
C PHE A 2 -6.40 -2.16 14.53
N ILE A 3 -7.55 -1.50 14.41
CA ILE A 3 -8.36 -1.59 13.19
C ILE A 3 -7.83 -0.52 12.23
N THR A 4 -7.09 -0.94 11.22
CA THR A 4 -6.67 -0.04 10.14
C THR A 4 -7.85 0.25 9.21
N LYS A 5 -8.07 1.53 8.89
CA LYS A 5 -9.11 1.97 7.95
C LYS A 5 -8.47 2.64 6.75
N CYS A 6 -9.09 2.47 5.58
CA CYS A 6 -8.68 3.17 4.38
C CYS A 6 -8.93 4.68 4.52
N ASP A 7 -7.92 5.51 4.28
CA ASP A 7 -8.06 6.97 4.37
C ASP A 7 -9.05 7.56 3.36
N ILE A 8 -9.30 6.87 2.23
CA ILE A 8 -10.21 7.32 1.18
C ILE A 8 -11.65 6.87 1.44
N CYS A 9 -11.88 5.55 1.55
CA CYS A 9 -13.24 5.00 1.63
C CYS A 9 -13.68 4.61 3.05
N LYS A 10 -12.81 4.78 4.05
CA LYS A 10 -13.04 4.48 5.48
C LYS A 10 -13.38 3.03 5.80
N LYS A 11 -13.32 2.13 4.80
CA LYS A 11 -13.49 0.68 4.98
C LYS A 11 -12.32 0.11 5.77
N GLU A 12 -12.62 -0.89 6.58
CA GLU A 12 -11.62 -1.67 7.31
C GLU A 12 -10.68 -2.41 6.35
N VAL A 13 -9.38 -2.37 6.66
CA VAL A 13 -8.33 -3.05 5.90
C VAL A 13 -7.83 -4.21 6.77
N LYS A 14 -8.21 -5.44 6.40
CA LYS A 14 -7.99 -6.62 7.24
C LYS A 14 -6.59 -7.26 7.07
N ASP A 15 -6.07 -7.34 5.84
CA ASP A 15 -4.81 -8.10 5.60
C ASP A 15 -3.84 -7.46 4.60
N HIS A 16 -4.32 -6.69 3.63
CA HIS A 16 -3.47 -6.13 2.56
C HIS A 16 -3.74 -4.64 2.35
N ALA A 17 -3.04 -3.82 3.13
CA ALA A 17 -3.03 -2.36 2.95
C ALA A 17 -2.00 -1.96 1.89
N VAL A 18 -2.41 -1.11 0.95
CA VAL A 18 -1.49 -0.37 0.10
C VAL A 18 -1.04 0.85 0.89
N LYS A 19 0.21 0.87 1.34
CA LYS A 19 0.80 2.05 1.98
C LYS A 19 1.42 2.96 0.92
N ALA A 20 0.99 4.22 0.90
CA ALA A 20 1.55 5.24 0.02
C ALA A 20 2.02 6.42 0.87
N GLY A 21 3.27 6.84 0.75
CA GLY A 21 3.82 7.88 1.61
C GLY A 21 5.10 8.53 1.10
N LEU A 22 5.40 9.71 1.64
CA LEU A 22 6.65 10.43 1.41
C LEU A 22 7.54 10.28 2.66
N GLY A 23 8.47 9.31 2.59
CA GLY A 23 9.37 9.00 3.71
C GLY A 23 8.65 8.38 4.92
N TYR A 24 9.26 8.52 6.10
CA TYR A 24 8.79 7.87 7.34
C TYR A 24 7.57 8.55 7.99
N LEU A 25 7.36 9.84 7.74
CA LEU A 25 6.45 10.67 8.55
C LEU A 25 5.05 10.83 7.97
N ALA A 26 4.86 10.64 6.66
CA ALA A 26 3.57 10.83 6.01
C ALA A 26 3.24 9.62 5.15
N SER A 27 2.42 8.72 5.68
CA SER A 27 1.89 7.58 4.93
C SER A 27 0.37 7.53 5.05
N ALA A 28 -0.28 7.25 3.93
CA ALA A 28 -1.69 6.93 3.85
C ALA A 28 -1.84 5.41 3.73
N GLU A 29 -2.81 4.86 4.44
CA GLU A 29 -3.20 3.47 4.36
C GLU A 29 -4.43 3.34 3.46
N LEU A 30 -4.25 2.70 2.31
CA LEU A 30 -5.30 2.51 1.31
C LEU A 30 -5.72 1.05 1.27
N CYS A 31 -7.02 0.77 1.17
CA CYS A 31 -7.48 -0.57 0.81
C CYS A 31 -7.08 -0.90 -0.63
N GLN A 32 -7.04 -2.18 -1.01
CA GLN A 32 -6.69 -2.58 -2.37
C GLN A 32 -7.51 -1.85 -3.45
N ASN A 33 -8.83 -1.69 -3.25
CA ASN A 33 -9.68 -1.00 -4.23
C ASN A 33 -9.29 0.46 -4.45
N CYS A 34 -8.85 1.16 -3.41
CA CYS A 34 -8.45 2.56 -3.49
C CYS A 34 -6.96 2.73 -3.87
N GLY A 35 -6.10 1.81 -3.43
CA GLY A 35 -4.66 1.84 -3.70
C GLY A 35 -4.29 1.37 -5.10
N LEU A 36 -4.99 0.37 -5.66
CA LEU A 36 -4.71 -0.18 -6.99
C LEU A 36 -4.76 0.89 -8.12
N PRO A 37 -5.77 1.78 -8.21
CA PRO A 37 -5.78 2.81 -9.25
C PRO A 37 -4.61 3.80 -9.10
N VAL A 38 -4.22 4.13 -7.87
CA VAL A 38 -3.05 4.98 -7.60
C VAL A 38 -1.77 4.27 -8.03
N LEU A 39 -1.58 3.01 -7.64
CA LEU A 39 -0.43 2.21 -8.06
C LEU A 39 -0.33 2.09 -9.58
N LYS A 40 -1.44 1.78 -10.26
CA LYS A 40 -1.48 1.71 -11.72
C LYS A 40 -1.13 3.04 -12.38
N PHE A 41 -1.60 4.16 -11.82
CA PHE A 41 -1.24 5.48 -12.31
C PHE A 41 0.27 5.74 -12.17
N LEU A 42 0.84 5.42 -11.00
CA LEU A 42 2.27 5.59 -10.75
C LEU A 42 3.13 4.68 -11.64
N GLU A 43 2.73 3.42 -11.83
CA GLU A 43 3.39 2.48 -12.74
C GLU A 43 3.33 2.97 -14.19
N LYS A 44 2.16 3.40 -14.67
CA LYS A 44 1.96 3.88 -16.04
C LYS A 44 2.84 5.09 -16.35
N ASN A 45 3.02 5.99 -15.38
CA ASN A 45 3.86 7.17 -15.53
C ASN A 45 5.33 6.94 -15.15
N LYS A 46 5.72 5.68 -14.84
CA LYS A 46 7.08 5.30 -14.44
C LYS A 46 7.60 6.05 -13.21
N PHE A 47 6.70 6.52 -12.34
CA PHE A 47 7.05 7.13 -11.06
C PHE A 47 7.51 6.11 -10.03
N ILE A 48 7.08 4.86 -10.19
CA ILE A 48 7.55 3.72 -9.38
C ILE A 48 8.04 2.62 -10.30
N ARG A 49 9.03 1.86 -9.83
CA ARG A 49 9.44 0.60 -10.45
C ARG A 49 8.92 -0.53 -9.57
N LYS A 50 8.37 -1.59 -10.17
CA LYS A 50 8.15 -2.86 -9.47
C LYS A 50 9.52 -3.45 -9.18
N GLU A 51 10.08 -3.17 -8.02
CA GLU A 51 11.14 -4.01 -7.49
C GLU A 51 10.52 -5.37 -7.14
N LYS A 52 11.04 -6.45 -7.73
CA LYS A 52 10.77 -7.80 -7.23
C LYS A 52 11.47 -7.89 -5.86
N SER A 53 10.76 -7.53 -4.80
CA SER A 53 11.24 -7.84 -3.45
C SER A 53 11.20 -9.36 -3.30
N GLU A 54 12.39 -9.99 -3.26
CA GLU A 54 12.54 -11.32 -2.70
C GLU A 54 11.99 -11.28 -1.27
N PHE A 55 10.77 -11.79 -1.08
CA PHE A 55 10.27 -12.12 0.24
C PHE A 55 11.21 -13.19 0.79
N LYS A 56 12.20 -12.78 1.59
CA LYS A 56 12.82 -13.69 2.55
C LYS A 56 11.78 -13.96 3.61
N GLU A 57 11.02 -15.01 3.38
CA GLU A 57 10.31 -15.75 4.42
C GLU A 57 11.34 -16.04 5.52
N TYR A 58 11.24 -15.33 6.63
CA TYR A 58 11.95 -15.73 7.85
C TYR A 58 11.15 -16.92 8.40
N GLU A 59 11.43 -18.13 7.90
CA GLU A 59 11.10 -19.36 8.61
C GLU A 59 11.86 -19.37 9.94
N LYS A 60 11.15 -19.68 11.01
CA LYS A 60 11.59 -19.68 12.40
C LYS A 60 12.06 -21.08 12.81
#